data_AF-Q8CYH0-F1
#
_entry.id   AF-Q8CYH0-F1
#
_cell.length_a   1.000
_cell.length_b   1.000
_cell.length_c   1.000
_cell.angle_alpha   90.00
_cell.angle_beta   90.00
_cell.angle_gamma   90.00
#
_symmetry.space_group_name_H-M   'P 1'
#
loop_
_entity.id
_entity.type
_entity.pdbx_description
1 polymer ?
#
loop_
_entity_poly.entity_id
_entity_poly.type
_entity_poly.pdbx_seq_one_letter_code
_entity_poly.pdbx_strand_id
1 'polypeptide(L)'
;MNSDVLEFLRTETAEKISLYISEANRLEGDVTLLAPNSQDLEDIKNAMLSNSNLGLKVARLDVMKKIAYASTRNHYLTGATIFGDISKGTYNCDPKSYV
;
A
#
# COMPACT_ATOMS: atom_id res chain seq x y z
N MET A 1 11.08 3.87 -3.71
CA MET A 1 10.00 2.99 -3.22
C MET A 1 10.56 1.89 -2.30
N ASN A 2 9.82 1.50 -1.25
CA ASN A 2 10.15 0.34 -0.40
C ASN A 2 10.04 -0.96 -1.23
N SER A 3 11.05 -1.84 -1.22
CA SER A 3 10.97 -3.12 -1.93
C SER A 3 9.85 -4.02 -1.42
N ASP A 4 9.57 -3.95 -0.13
CA ASP A 4 8.68 -4.88 0.56
C ASP A 4 7.21 -4.61 0.22
N VAL A 5 6.84 -3.33 0.04
CA VAL A 5 5.48 -3.00 -0.43
C VAL A 5 5.27 -3.45 -1.88
N LEU A 6 6.30 -3.36 -2.72
CA LEU A 6 6.20 -3.86 -4.09
C LEU A 6 6.04 -5.38 -4.10
N GLU A 7 6.80 -6.10 -3.27
CA GLU A 7 6.69 -7.54 -3.16
C GLU A 7 5.31 -7.98 -2.62
N PHE A 8 4.81 -7.29 -1.60
CA PHE A 8 3.44 -7.47 -1.11
C PHE A 8 2.42 -7.35 -2.23
N LEU A 9 2.50 -6.29 -3.05
CA LEU A 9 1.56 -6.06 -4.16
C LEU A 9 1.67 -7.11 -5.27
N ARG A 10 2.86 -7.69 -5.49
CA ARG A 10 3.09 -8.72 -6.51
C ARG A 10 2.57 -10.10 -6.11
N THR A 11 2.64 -10.43 -4.83
CA THR A 11 2.54 -11.82 -4.36
C THR A 11 1.32 -12.10 -3.50
N GLU A 12 0.84 -11.11 -2.73
CA GLU A 12 -0.26 -11.34 -1.81
C GLU A 12 -1.61 -11.45 -2.53
N THR A 13 -2.58 -12.02 -1.81
CA THR A 13 -3.92 -12.26 -2.36
C THR A 13 -4.68 -10.96 -2.58
N ALA A 14 -5.69 -11.02 -3.45
CA ALA A 14 -6.54 -9.86 -3.75
C ALA A 14 -7.23 -9.32 -2.49
N GLU A 15 -7.59 -10.20 -1.53
CA GLU A 15 -8.21 -9.82 -0.27
C GLU A 15 -7.26 -9.00 0.60
N LYS A 16 -6.01 -9.45 0.78
CA LYS A 16 -5.00 -8.73 1.57
C LYS A 16 -4.64 -7.39 0.95
N ILE A 17 -4.48 -7.33 -0.37
CA ILE A 17 -4.21 -6.08 -1.09
C ILE A 17 -5.39 -5.13 -0.99
N SER A 18 -6.63 -5.63 -1.11
CA SER A 18 -7.84 -4.83 -0.93
C SER A 18 -7.96 -4.27 0.48
N LEU A 19 -7.65 -5.08 1.50
CA LEU A 19 -7.59 -4.63 2.88
C LEU A 19 -6.52 -3.55 3.07
N TYR A 20 -5.32 -3.74 2.52
CA TYR A 20 -4.27 -2.73 2.60
C TYR A 20 -4.69 -1.40 1.97
N ILE A 21 -5.35 -1.43 0.80
CA ILE A 21 -5.89 -0.23 0.16
C ILE A 21 -7.00 0.40 1.02
N SER A 22 -7.87 -0.42 1.64
CA SER A 22 -8.91 0.04 2.55
C SER A 22 -8.32 0.79 3.75
N GLU A 23 -7.28 0.24 4.39
CA GLU A 23 -6.62 0.90 5.51
C GLU A 23 -5.83 2.14 5.07
N ALA A 24 -5.16 2.08 3.92
CA ALA A 24 -4.51 3.24 3.31
C ALA A 24 -5.48 4.40 3.03
N ASN A 25 -6.74 4.11 2.69
CA ASN A 25 -7.78 5.13 2.50
C ASN A 25 -8.16 5.86 3.80
N ARG A 26 -7.96 5.22 4.95
CA ARG A 26 -8.37 5.74 6.25
C ARG A 26 -7.25 6.46 6.98
N LEU A 27 -6.03 6.45 6.44
CA LEU A 27 -4.92 7.21 6.98
C LEU A 27 -5.16 8.71 6.80
N GLU A 28 -4.89 9.44 7.87
CA GLU A 28 -4.91 10.91 7.90
C GLU A 28 -3.47 11.43 8.02
N GLY A 29 -3.26 12.72 7.73
CA GLY A 29 -1.95 13.37 7.89
C GLY A 29 -1.40 14.00 6.61
N ASP A 30 -0.19 14.55 6.73
CA ASP A 30 0.45 15.31 5.65
C ASP A 30 0.94 14.39 4.53
N VAL A 31 0.33 14.54 3.36
CA VAL A 31 0.65 13.78 2.15
C VAL A 31 1.60 14.56 1.25
N THR A 32 2.79 14.03 1.02
CA THR A 32 3.65 14.51 -0.08
C THR A 32 3.00 14.12 -1.40
N LEU A 33 2.61 15.12 -2.19
CA LEU A 33 2.00 14.90 -3.50
C LEU A 33 3.04 14.40 -4.50
N LEU A 34 2.97 13.11 -4.82
CA LEU A 34 3.76 12.54 -5.91
C LEU A 34 3.27 13.08 -7.27
N ALA A 35 4.24 13.50 -8.09
CA ALA A 35 3.99 13.84 -9.49
C ALA A 35 3.44 12.60 -10.23
N PRO A 36 2.50 12.76 -11.19
CA PRO A 36 1.89 11.61 -11.88
C PRO A 36 2.89 10.68 -12.58
N ASN A 37 4.09 11.16 -12.90
CA ASN A 37 5.17 10.44 -13.57
C ASN A 37 6.30 10.03 -12.60
N SER A 38 6.06 10.03 -11.29
CA SER A 38 7.11 9.62 -10.34
C SER A 38 7.44 8.14 -10.50
N GLN A 39 8.72 7.80 -10.31
CA GLN A 39 9.19 6.42 -10.38
C GLN A 39 8.45 5.51 -9.38
N ASP A 40 8.18 6.04 -8.19
CA ASP A 40 7.43 5.34 -7.14
C ASP A 40 6.03 4.89 -7.62
N LEU A 41 5.31 5.72 -8.37
CA LEU A 41 3.99 5.36 -8.90
C LEU A 41 4.11 4.36 -10.06
N GLU A 42 5.14 4.49 -10.89
CA GLU A 42 5.42 3.53 -11.97
C GLU A 42 5.74 2.13 -11.40
N ASP A 43 6.53 2.06 -10.33
CA ASP A 43 6.87 0.82 -9.65
C ASP A 43 5.64 0.15 -9.04
N ILE A 44 4.78 0.92 -8.35
CA ILE A 44 3.51 0.43 -7.80
C ILE A 44 2.59 -0.07 -8.93
N LYS A 45 2.46 0.69 -10.02
CA LYS A 45 1.67 0.32 -11.19
C LYS A 45 2.10 -1.05 -11.71
N ASN A 46 3.39 -1.22 -11.93
CA ASN A 46 3.95 -2.44 -12.49
C ASN A 46 3.80 -3.62 -11.52
N ALA A 47 3.98 -3.41 -10.21
CA ALA A 47 3.72 -4.43 -9.20
C ALA A 47 2.27 -4.91 -9.21
N MET A 48 1.30 -3.97 -9.17
CA MET A 48 -0.13 -4.30 -9.19
C MET A 48 -0.56 -5.02 -10.49
N LEU A 49 -0.08 -4.56 -11.66
CA LEU A 49 -0.43 -5.17 -12.94
C LEU A 49 0.23 -6.53 -13.16
N SER A 50 1.36 -6.80 -12.50
CA SER A 50 2.02 -8.11 -12.56
C SER A 50 1.35 -9.18 -11.70
N ASN A 51 0.52 -8.81 -10.72
CA ASN A 51 -0.19 -9.75 -9.88
C ASN A 51 -1.48 -10.23 -10.57
N SER A 52 -1.44 -11.45 -11.11
CA SER A 52 -2.57 -12.07 -11.83
C SER A 52 -3.82 -12.27 -10.96
N ASN A 53 -3.67 -12.38 -9.63
CA ASN A 53 -4.80 -12.52 -8.71
C ASN A 53 -5.67 -11.26 -8.66
N LEU A 54 -5.12 -10.10 -9.01
CA LEU A 54 -5.87 -8.85 -9.03
C LEU A 54 -6.71 -8.69 -10.30
N GLY A 55 -6.36 -9.37 -11.39
CA GLY A 55 -7.08 -9.28 -12.68
C GLY A 55 -7.16 -7.85 -13.25
N LEU A 56 -6.25 -6.96 -12.83
CA LEU A 56 -6.29 -5.54 -13.17
C LEU A 56 -5.77 -5.28 -14.58
N LYS A 57 -6.52 -4.49 -15.36
CA LYS A 57 -6.04 -3.92 -16.63
C LYS A 57 -5.44 -2.53 -16.45
N VAL A 58 -5.81 -1.84 -15.37
CA VAL A 58 -5.42 -0.46 -15.07
C VAL A 58 -5.23 -0.33 -13.57
N ALA A 59 -4.12 0.27 -13.14
CA ALA A 59 -3.93 0.72 -11.77
C ALA A 59 -4.33 2.20 -11.67
N ARG A 60 -5.31 2.51 -10.82
CA ARG A 60 -5.82 3.88 -10.69
C ARG A 60 -4.83 4.78 -9.95
N LEU A 61 -4.61 5.99 -10.45
CA LEU A 61 -3.65 6.95 -9.88
C LEU A 61 -3.92 7.26 -8.40
N ASP A 62 -5.18 7.40 -8.00
CA ASP A 62 -5.56 7.68 -6.62
C ASP A 62 -5.20 6.52 -5.68
N VAL A 63 -5.43 5.28 -6.12
CA VAL A 63 -5.05 4.07 -5.36
C VAL A 63 -3.53 3.98 -5.22
N MET A 64 -2.78 4.21 -6.31
CA MET A 64 -1.32 4.17 -6.27
C MET A 64 -0.73 5.23 -5.34
N LYS A 65 -1.29 6.44 -5.33
CA LYS A 65 -0.87 7.50 -4.39
C LYS A 65 -1.14 7.13 -2.94
N LYS A 66 -2.26 6.47 -2.64
CA LYS A 66 -2.58 6.01 -1.29
C LYS A 66 -1.69 4.87 -0.82
N ILE A 67 -1.38 3.93 -1.71
CA ILE A 67 -0.37 2.88 -1.47
C ILE A 67 0.98 3.52 -1.14
N ALA A 68 1.44 4.46 -1.98
CA ALA A 68 2.71 5.14 -1.75
C ALA A 68 2.73 5.86 -0.40
N TYR A 69 1.66 6.59 -0.08
CA TYR A 69 1.51 7.26 1.20
C TYR A 69 1.52 6.30 2.39
N ALA A 70 0.72 5.22 2.32
CA ALA A 70 0.65 4.22 3.39
C ALA A 70 1.98 3.46 3.56
N SER A 71 2.77 3.31 2.49
CA SER A 71 4.08 2.63 2.55
C SER A 71 5.13 3.37 3.39
N THR A 72 4.91 4.66 3.67
CA THR A 72 5.80 5.46 4.52
C THR A 72 5.36 5.53 5.98
N ARG A 73 4.23 4.91 6.34
CA ARG A 73 3.66 4.99 7.70
C ARG A 73 3.99 3.74 8.49
N ASN A 74 4.41 3.95 9.73
CA ASN A 74 4.77 2.87 10.64
C ASN A 74 3.95 2.99 11.92
N HIS A 75 3.61 1.85 12.50
CA HIS A 75 2.91 1.78 13.77
C HIS A 75 3.79 2.45 14.85
N TYR A 76 3.28 3.48 15.55
CA TYR A 76 4.10 4.31 16.45
C TYR A 76 4.79 3.49 17.56
N LEU A 77 4.11 2.43 18.05
CA LEU A 77 4.63 1.56 19.10
C LEU A 77 5.55 0.44 18.61
N THR A 78 5.20 -0.25 17.52
CA THR A 78 5.88 -1.48 17.10
C THR A 78 6.85 -1.27 15.93
N GLY A 79 6.74 -0.13 15.24
CA GLY A 79 7.45 0.13 13.98
C GLY A 79 6.95 -0.71 12.80
N ALA A 80 5.87 -1.48 12.95
CA ALA A 80 5.33 -2.32 11.89
C ALA A 80 4.65 -1.49 10.79
N THR A 81 4.78 -1.91 9.54
CA THR A 81 4.01 -1.34 8.43
C THR A 81 2.62 -1.98 8.38
N ILE A 82 1.64 -1.28 7.83
CA ILE A 82 0.27 -1.82 7.64
C ILE A 82 0.32 -3.10 6.79
N PHE A 83 1.07 -3.11 5.68
CA PHE A 83 1.21 -4.30 4.84
C PHE A 83 1.91 -5.45 5.58
N GLY A 84 2.88 -5.14 6.45
CA GLY A 84 3.57 -6.13 7.28
C GLY A 84 2.65 -6.77 8.32
N ASP A 85 1.78 -5.99 8.93
CA ASP A 85 0.75 -6.48 9.87
C ASP A 85 -0.29 -7.34 9.13
N ILE A 86 -0.78 -6.90 7.97
CA ILE A 86 -1.72 -7.66 7.14
C ILE A 86 -1.10 -8.99 6.67
N SER A 87 0.16 -9.00 6.25
CA SER A 87 0.87 -10.24 5.86
C SER A 87 0.95 -11.24 7.00
N LYS A 88 1.08 -10.78 8.25
CA LYS A 88 1.10 -11.61 9.47
C LYS A 88 -0.30 -12.03 9.95
N GLY A 89 -1.37 -11.56 9.32
CA GLY A 89 -2.75 -11.85 9.72
C GLY A 89 -3.37 -10.85 10.69
N THR A 90 -2.71 -9.72 10.96
CA THR A 90 -3.27 -8.62 11.74
C THR A 90 -4.08 -7.71 10.81
N TYR A 91 -5.40 -7.78 10.91
CA TYR A 91 -6.31 -7.04 10.01
C TYR A 91 -6.92 -5.79 10.65
N ASN A 92 -6.93 -5.70 11.97
CA ASN A 92 -7.41 -4.53 12.71
C ASN A 92 -6.28 -3.48 12.83
N CYS A 93 -5.87 -2.93 11.69
CA CYS A 93 -4.91 -1.83 11.64
C CYS A 93 -5.66 -0.52 11.93
N ASP A 94 -5.57 0.04 13.15
CA ASP A 94 -6.13 1.38 13.39
C ASP A 94 -5.28 2.42 12.65
N PRO A 95 -5.82 3.20 11.70
CA PRO A 95 -5.06 4.20 10.96
C PRO A 95 -4.33 5.21 11.86
N LYS A 96 -4.90 5.55 13.03
CA LYS A 96 -4.27 6.49 13.98
C LYS A 96 -3.02 5.93 14.63
N SER A 97 -2.86 4.61 14.61
CA SER A 97 -1.66 3.96 15.13
C SER A 97 -0.49 4.04 14.15
N TYR A 98 -0.70 4.36 12.88
CA TYR A 98 0.35 4.45 11.87
C TYR A 98 0.65 5.92 11.56
N VAL A 99 1.85 6.36 11.95
CA VAL A 99 2.31 7.75 11.82
C VAL A 99 3.39 7.89 10.78
#